data_AF-V4P851-F1
#
_entry.id   AF-V4P851-F1
#
_cell.length_a   1.000
_cell.length_b   1.000
_cell.length_c   1.000
_cell.angle_alpha   90.00
_cell.angle_beta   90.00
_cell.angle_gamma   90.00
#
_symmetry.space_group_name_H-M   'P 1'
#
loop_
_entity.id
_entity.type
_entity.pdbx_description
1 polymer ?
#
loop_
_entity_poly.entity_id
_entity_poly.type
_entity_poly.pdbx_seq_one_letter_code
_entity_poly.pdbx_strand_id
1 'polypeptide(L)'
;MTNPTRRQSLAILSGGTFALLAARASAADVPPAPGSNPIITNAFTADPAPLVHNGRVYLYVGHDEAHGQQLFNMAEWLAYSSDDMKTWTPHGAIMKPTDFKWAVGDAWASQVTYANGKFYLYAAVEHDTSDKGKAVGVAVSDSPTGPFVDARGTALIGNNTTTPNGPHAWDDIDPTIFIDTDGTAWLVWGNGKCYVAKLKPNMIELDGDVGTFDLPDYVEGPWLHKRGELYYLTYAGMDKEKHAENIAYATSHAITGPWTYRGLITGTAQNSFTIHPGIIEFKNQWYLFYHKATLTLNGEAGATGRRCVCLDYLYYNPDGTIQPVVQSEAGVSLPPKAL
;
A
#
# COMPACT_ATOMS: atom_id res chain seq x y z
N MET A 1 -2.25 103.95 -11.77
CA MET A 1 -1.73 102.58 -11.55
C MET A 1 -2.55 101.64 -12.42
N THR A 2 -1.82 100.86 -13.20
CA THR A 2 -2.18 100.24 -14.48
C THR A 2 -3.01 98.97 -14.34
N ASN A 3 -3.99 98.80 -15.22
CA ASN A 3 -4.76 97.57 -15.38
C ASN A 3 -4.55 97.06 -16.82
N PRO A 4 -3.96 95.87 -17.02
CA PRO A 4 -4.11 95.15 -18.27
C PRO A 4 -4.72 93.76 -18.06
N THR A 5 -5.91 93.62 -18.66
CA THR A 5 -6.42 92.50 -19.45
C THR A 5 -5.64 91.16 -19.45
N ARG A 6 -6.26 90.21 -18.74
CA ARG A 6 -6.42 88.76 -19.00
C ARG A 6 -5.80 88.21 -20.30
N ARG A 7 -4.82 87.33 -20.16
CA ARG A 7 -4.48 86.28 -21.14
C ARG A 7 -4.83 84.91 -20.57
N GLN A 8 -5.52 84.12 -21.39
CA GLN A 8 -5.87 82.72 -21.12
C GLN A 8 -4.60 81.85 -21.13
N SER A 9 -4.55 80.85 -20.24
CA SER A 9 -3.56 79.77 -20.30
C SER A 9 -4.30 78.45 -20.14
N LEU A 10 -4.07 77.60 -21.14
CA LEU A 10 -4.64 76.28 -21.37
C LEU A 10 -4.00 75.29 -20.38
N ALA A 11 -4.79 74.71 -19.48
CA ALA A 11 -4.30 73.64 -18.59
C ALA A 11 -4.52 72.29 -19.27
N ILE A 12 -3.42 71.61 -19.57
CA ILE A 12 -3.40 70.24 -20.08
C ILE A 12 -3.67 69.29 -18.89
N LEU A 13 -4.86 68.66 -18.87
CA LEU A 13 -5.13 67.53 -17.97
C LEU A 13 -4.37 66.30 -18.51
N SER A 14 -3.33 65.88 -17.80
CA SER A 14 -2.75 64.54 -17.96
C SER A 14 -3.63 63.55 -17.20
N GLY A 15 -4.38 62.74 -17.94
CA GLY A 15 -5.14 61.60 -17.40
C GLY A 15 -4.17 60.53 -16.92
N GLY A 16 -4.05 60.36 -15.61
CA GLY A 16 -3.36 59.23 -15.00
C GLY A 16 -4.22 57.97 -15.12
N THR A 17 -3.84 57.07 -16.02
CA THR A 17 -4.42 55.72 -16.11
C THR A 17 -3.99 54.93 -14.88
N PHE A 18 -4.90 54.75 -13.91
CA PHE A 18 -4.72 53.77 -12.83
C PHE A 18 -4.83 52.37 -13.45
N ALA A 19 -3.68 51.75 -13.75
CA ALA A 19 -3.62 50.33 -14.04
C ALA A 19 -3.88 49.56 -12.73
N LEU A 20 -5.09 49.00 -12.58
CA LEU A 20 -5.33 47.98 -11.56
C LEU A 20 -4.46 46.76 -11.92
N LEU A 21 -3.36 46.57 -11.20
CA LEU A 21 -2.69 45.27 -11.13
C LEU A 21 -3.64 44.31 -10.41
N ALA A 22 -4.36 43.49 -11.18
CA ALA A 22 -4.98 42.29 -10.64
C ALA A 22 -3.84 41.33 -10.28
N ALA A 23 -3.52 41.23 -8.98
CA ALA A 23 -2.66 40.18 -8.48
C ALA A 23 -3.34 38.83 -8.77
N ARG A 24 -2.83 38.10 -9.76
CA ARG A 24 -3.12 36.67 -9.88
C ARG A 24 -2.48 36.01 -8.66
N ALA A 25 -3.30 35.67 -7.67
CA ALA A 25 -2.90 34.68 -6.70
C ALA A 25 -2.52 33.41 -7.47
N SER A 26 -1.25 33.02 -7.42
CA SER A 26 -0.82 31.70 -7.86
C SER A 26 -1.66 30.68 -7.10
N ALA A 27 -2.28 29.73 -7.79
CA ALA A 27 -3.02 28.63 -7.17
C ALA A 27 -2.05 27.57 -6.58
N ALA A 28 -0.98 28.04 -5.93
CA ALA A 28 -0.01 27.21 -5.24
C ALA A 28 -0.17 27.40 -3.72
N ASP A 29 -0.12 26.28 -3.01
CA ASP A 29 0.02 26.14 -1.55
C ASP A 29 -1.25 26.16 -0.69
N VAL A 30 -2.36 25.56 -1.16
CA VAL A 30 -3.33 24.98 -0.21
C VAL A 30 -2.86 23.55 0.12
N PRO A 31 -2.48 23.24 1.38
CA PRO A 31 -2.15 21.88 1.76
C PRO A 31 -3.33 20.94 1.43
N PRO A 32 -3.07 19.71 0.94
CA PRO A 32 -4.13 18.74 0.72
C PRO A 32 -4.99 18.58 1.97
N ALA A 33 -6.31 18.43 1.79
CA ALA A 33 -7.19 18.19 2.92
C ALA A 33 -6.82 16.87 3.61
N PRO A 34 -6.96 16.75 4.96
CA PRO A 34 -6.75 15.48 5.64
C PRO A 34 -7.58 14.36 5.00
N GLY A 35 -6.93 13.23 4.71
CA GLY A 35 -7.52 12.09 4.01
C GLY A 35 -7.50 12.17 2.47
N SER A 36 -6.97 13.24 1.87
CA SER A 36 -6.67 13.26 0.42
C SER A 36 -5.52 12.33 0.09
N ASN A 37 -5.51 11.81 -1.15
CA ASN A 37 -4.45 10.95 -1.65
C ASN A 37 -3.29 11.78 -2.25
N PRO A 38 -2.03 11.33 -2.12
CA PRO A 38 -1.59 10.22 -1.27
C PRO A 38 -1.66 10.57 0.22
N ILE A 39 -1.94 9.57 1.06
CA ILE A 39 -2.20 9.77 2.50
C ILE A 39 -0.93 10.00 3.33
N ILE A 40 0.23 9.62 2.79
CA ILE A 40 1.55 9.86 3.37
C ILE A 40 2.36 10.72 2.38
N THR A 41 2.83 11.88 2.84
CA THR A 41 3.52 12.88 1.99
C THR A 41 4.91 13.25 2.47
N ASN A 42 5.37 12.68 3.59
CA ASN A 42 6.71 12.90 4.14
C ASN A 42 7.75 11.84 3.70
N ALA A 43 7.32 10.79 2.99
CA ALA A 43 8.17 9.73 2.44
C ALA A 43 7.50 9.11 1.19
N PHE A 44 8.30 8.54 0.30
CA PHE A 44 7.77 7.61 -0.72
C PHE A 44 7.49 6.27 -0.05
N THR A 45 6.29 5.75 -0.27
CA THR A 45 5.75 4.60 0.46
C THR A 45 5.07 3.63 -0.47
N ALA A 46 5.28 2.34 -0.22
CA ALA A 46 4.80 1.26 -1.06
C ALA A 46 4.19 0.11 -0.26
N ASP A 47 3.53 -0.79 -0.99
CA ASP A 47 3.07 -2.11 -0.53
C ASP A 47 2.29 -2.04 0.81
N PRO A 48 1.15 -1.33 0.85
CA PRO A 48 0.46 -1.00 2.09
C PRO A 48 -0.21 -2.19 2.75
N ALA A 49 0.13 -2.43 4.02
CA ALA A 49 -0.46 -3.48 4.84
C ALA A 49 -1.17 -2.86 6.06
N PRO A 50 -2.48 -2.59 5.99
CA PRO A 50 -3.24 -2.10 7.13
C PRO A 50 -3.60 -3.20 8.15
N LEU A 51 -3.58 -2.86 9.44
CA LEU A 51 -4.01 -3.68 10.57
C LEU A 51 -4.89 -2.86 11.52
N VAL A 52 -6.06 -3.38 11.90
CA VAL A 52 -6.87 -2.80 12.98
C VAL A 52 -6.49 -3.45 14.31
N HIS A 53 -6.11 -2.65 15.29
CA HIS A 53 -5.82 -3.14 16.65
C HIS A 53 -6.18 -2.08 17.70
N ASN A 54 -6.93 -2.49 18.73
CA ASN A 54 -7.34 -1.64 19.85
C ASN A 54 -7.95 -0.28 19.44
N GLY A 55 -8.86 -0.30 18.46
CA GLY A 55 -9.59 0.89 18.01
C GLY A 55 -8.77 1.86 17.14
N ARG A 56 -7.56 1.48 16.72
CA ARG A 56 -6.71 2.22 15.80
C ARG A 56 -6.38 1.38 14.57
N VAL A 57 -6.06 2.06 13.48
CA VAL A 57 -5.45 1.46 12.30
C VAL A 57 -3.94 1.70 12.38
N TYR A 58 -3.17 0.65 12.17
CA TYR A 58 -1.73 0.70 11.91
C TYR A 58 -1.52 0.39 10.44
N LEU A 59 -0.63 1.13 9.79
CA LEU A 59 -0.30 0.96 8.38
C LEU A 59 1.19 0.70 8.27
N TYR A 60 1.55 -0.46 7.71
CA TYR A 60 2.92 -0.88 7.45
C TYR A 60 3.20 -0.71 5.96
N VAL A 61 4.35 -0.14 5.62
CA VAL A 61 4.72 0.19 4.24
C VAL A 61 6.22 -0.01 4.06
N GLY A 62 6.62 -0.35 2.84
CA GLY A 62 8.02 -0.24 2.45
C GLY A 62 8.41 1.22 2.19
N HIS A 63 9.65 1.59 2.52
CA HIS A 63 10.22 2.91 2.25
C HIS A 63 10.93 2.91 0.89
N ASP A 64 10.31 3.51 -0.13
CA ASP A 64 10.92 3.66 -1.45
C ASP A 64 11.99 4.79 -1.39
N GLU A 65 13.25 4.47 -1.68
CA GLU A 65 14.40 5.39 -1.68
C GLU A 65 15.13 5.41 -3.04
N ALA A 66 14.43 5.10 -4.12
CA ALA A 66 15.04 5.06 -5.45
C ALA A 66 15.28 6.47 -6.02
N HIS A 67 16.48 6.72 -6.53
CA HIS A 67 16.85 7.97 -7.18
C HIS A 67 16.99 7.80 -8.71
N GLY A 68 16.65 8.85 -9.46
CA GLY A 68 16.75 8.86 -10.92
C GLY A 68 15.96 7.73 -11.58
N GLN A 69 16.66 6.77 -12.19
CA GLN A 69 16.07 5.61 -12.90
C GLN A 69 16.18 4.30 -12.11
N GLN A 70 16.62 4.36 -10.84
CA GLN A 70 16.62 3.19 -9.97
C GLN A 70 15.19 2.72 -9.74
N LEU A 71 15.02 1.41 -9.53
CA LEU A 71 13.76 0.80 -9.17
C LEU A 71 13.90 0.14 -7.80
N PHE A 72 12.86 0.27 -6.96
CA PHE A 72 12.66 -0.52 -5.73
C PHE A 72 13.86 -0.56 -4.76
N ASN A 73 14.62 0.54 -4.63
CA ASN A 73 15.62 0.66 -3.58
C ASN A 73 14.89 0.87 -2.24
N MET A 74 14.70 -0.20 -1.48
CA MET A 74 13.86 -0.20 -0.27
C MET A 74 14.68 -0.68 0.93
N ALA A 75 15.06 0.24 1.82
CA ALA A 75 15.98 -0.08 2.93
C ALA A 75 15.29 -0.56 4.21
N GLU A 76 14.04 -0.18 4.43
CA GLU A 76 13.34 -0.39 5.69
C GLU A 76 11.81 -0.39 5.52
N TRP A 77 11.11 -0.91 6.53
CA TRP A 77 9.66 -0.78 6.67
C TRP A 77 9.32 0.31 7.66
N LEU A 78 8.38 1.16 7.29
CA LEU A 78 7.84 2.22 8.15
C LEU A 78 6.49 1.80 8.72
N ALA A 79 6.14 2.33 9.89
CA ALA A 79 4.80 2.24 10.44
C ALA A 79 4.17 3.63 10.63
N TYR A 80 2.86 3.67 10.38
CA TYR A 80 1.99 4.80 10.67
C TYR A 80 0.78 4.32 11.47
N SER A 81 0.07 5.22 12.14
CA SER A 81 -1.23 4.90 12.73
C SER A 81 -2.24 6.02 12.62
N SER A 82 -3.52 5.66 12.59
CA SER A 82 -4.64 6.59 12.54
C SER A 82 -5.80 6.09 13.39
N ASP A 83 -6.63 6.99 13.90
CA ASP A 83 -7.94 6.68 14.49
C ASP A 83 -9.11 7.25 13.67
N ASP A 84 -8.85 7.98 12.59
CA ASP A 84 -9.84 8.67 11.76
C ASP A 84 -9.72 8.36 10.26
N MET A 85 -8.70 7.60 9.85
CA MET A 85 -8.30 7.29 8.46
C MET A 85 -7.81 8.49 7.64
N LYS A 86 -7.77 9.68 8.23
CA LYS A 86 -7.45 10.95 7.56
C LYS A 86 -6.10 11.50 7.98
N THR A 87 -5.80 11.37 9.27
CA THR A 87 -4.59 11.88 9.91
C THR A 87 -3.74 10.69 10.34
N TRP A 88 -2.48 10.66 9.86
CA TRP A 88 -1.56 9.56 10.09
C TRP A 88 -0.38 10.01 10.95
N THR A 89 -0.19 9.36 12.09
CA THR A 89 0.95 9.56 12.98
C THR A 89 2.09 8.65 12.55
N PRO A 90 3.27 9.18 12.19
CA PRO A 90 4.44 8.37 11.85
C PRO A 90 5.06 7.77 13.10
N HIS A 91 5.50 6.52 13.00
CA HIS A 91 6.25 5.81 14.05
C HIS A 91 7.71 5.51 13.65
N GLY A 92 8.11 5.92 12.44
CA GLY A 92 9.43 5.68 11.89
C GLY A 92 9.62 4.25 11.41
N ALA A 93 10.88 3.86 11.22
CA ALA A 93 11.28 2.52 10.81
C ALA A 93 11.05 1.51 11.94
N ILE A 94 10.37 0.41 11.61
CA ILE A 94 10.06 -0.66 12.58
C ILE A 94 11.02 -1.85 12.48
N MET A 95 11.64 -2.02 11.31
CA MET A 95 12.59 -3.08 10.98
C MET A 95 13.27 -2.75 9.64
N LYS A 96 14.44 -3.33 9.41
CA LYS A 96 15.10 -3.38 8.09
C LYS A 96 15.51 -4.80 7.72
N PRO A 97 15.77 -5.13 6.43
CA PRO A 97 16.05 -6.49 6.01
C PRO A 97 17.22 -7.14 6.75
N THR A 98 18.32 -6.41 6.97
CA THR A 98 19.53 -6.93 7.64
C THR A 98 19.40 -7.17 9.15
N ASP A 99 18.22 -6.87 9.72
CA ASP A 99 17.88 -7.35 11.07
C ASP A 99 17.64 -8.86 11.08
N PHE A 100 17.16 -9.43 9.96
CA PHE A 100 17.28 -10.85 9.65
C PHE A 100 18.74 -11.16 9.27
N LYS A 101 19.44 -11.99 10.05
CA LYS A 101 20.89 -12.23 9.84
C LYS A 101 21.23 -13.05 8.60
N TRP A 102 20.23 -13.68 8.01
CA TRP A 102 20.29 -14.49 6.79
C TRP A 102 19.83 -13.70 5.54
N ALA A 103 19.39 -12.45 5.69
CA ALA A 103 18.94 -11.60 4.58
C ALA A 103 19.96 -10.49 4.27
N VAL A 104 20.03 -10.10 3.00
CA VAL A 104 21.02 -9.13 2.51
C VAL A 104 20.43 -7.80 2.05
N GLY A 105 19.11 -7.70 1.85
CA GLY A 105 18.48 -6.46 1.43
C GLY A 105 16.99 -6.59 1.10
N ASP A 106 16.48 -5.56 0.45
CA ASP A 106 15.15 -5.44 -0.16
C ASP A 106 13.97 -5.52 0.82
N ALA A 107 13.59 -4.38 1.38
CA ALA A 107 12.41 -4.25 2.25
C ALA A 107 11.10 -4.24 1.43
N TRP A 108 10.81 -5.35 0.73
CA TRP A 108 9.65 -5.50 -0.16
C TRP A 108 8.35 -5.72 0.63
N ALA A 109 7.26 -6.07 -0.06
CA ALA A 109 5.93 -6.21 0.53
C ALA A 109 5.92 -7.05 1.83
N SER A 110 5.09 -6.62 2.77
CA SER A 110 4.99 -7.22 4.09
C SER A 110 3.56 -7.14 4.62
N GLN A 111 3.24 -7.96 5.63
CA GLN A 111 2.00 -7.83 6.39
C GLN A 111 2.23 -8.13 7.86
N VAL A 112 1.61 -7.34 8.73
CA VAL A 112 1.59 -7.60 10.18
C VAL A 112 0.23 -8.14 10.61
N THR A 113 0.24 -9.16 11.47
CA THR A 113 -0.95 -9.65 12.17
C THR A 113 -0.74 -9.69 13.68
N TYR A 114 -1.84 -9.64 14.44
CA TYR A 114 -1.82 -9.83 15.89
C TYR A 114 -2.28 -11.25 16.23
N ALA A 115 -1.45 -12.00 16.97
CA ALA A 115 -1.75 -13.35 17.42
C ALA A 115 -1.03 -13.62 18.75
N ASN A 116 -1.58 -14.48 19.60
CA ASN A 116 -0.91 -14.94 20.82
C ASN A 116 -0.34 -13.82 21.73
N GLY A 117 -1.00 -12.66 21.78
CA GLY A 117 -0.54 -11.52 22.57
C GLY A 117 0.56 -10.67 21.90
N LYS A 118 0.98 -10.99 20.69
CA LYS A 118 2.13 -10.40 19.98
C LYS A 118 1.77 -10.00 18.54
N PHE A 119 2.65 -9.22 17.92
CA PHE A 119 2.58 -8.81 16.53
C PHE A 119 3.61 -9.56 15.71
N TYR A 120 3.20 -10.15 14.59
CA TYR A 120 4.05 -10.89 13.68
C TYR A 120 4.12 -10.18 12.34
N LEU A 121 5.31 -9.73 11.94
CA LEU A 121 5.61 -9.13 10.65
C LEU A 121 6.15 -10.21 9.70
N TYR A 122 5.39 -10.53 8.66
CA TYR A 122 5.84 -11.38 7.55
C TYR A 122 6.31 -10.46 6.44
N ALA A 123 7.53 -10.66 5.94
CA ALA A 123 8.14 -9.72 5.02
C ALA A 123 8.97 -10.40 3.94
N ALA A 124 8.80 -9.95 2.70
CA ALA A 124 9.64 -10.37 1.58
C ALA A 124 11.01 -9.66 1.64
N VAL A 125 12.09 -10.43 1.48
CA VAL A 125 13.48 -9.97 1.51
C VAL A 125 14.35 -10.70 0.49
N GLU A 126 15.51 -10.15 0.16
CA GLU A 126 16.57 -10.90 -0.53
C GLU A 126 17.34 -11.78 0.46
N HIS A 127 17.35 -13.08 0.22
CA HIS A 127 18.14 -14.04 1.00
C HIS A 127 19.63 -13.94 0.65
N ASP A 128 20.51 -14.26 1.60
CA ASP A 128 21.93 -14.44 1.31
C ASP A 128 22.20 -15.60 0.33
N THR A 129 23.47 -15.81 0.00
CA THR A 129 23.89 -16.82 -0.98
C THR A 129 23.66 -18.27 -0.55
N SER A 130 23.27 -18.53 0.70
CA SER A 130 22.99 -19.90 1.18
C SER A 130 21.64 -20.45 0.70
N ASP A 131 20.67 -19.58 0.39
CA ASP A 131 19.40 -19.93 -0.28
C ASP A 131 19.01 -18.82 -1.26
N LYS A 132 19.86 -18.65 -2.29
CA LYS A 132 19.78 -17.52 -3.23
C LYS A 132 18.36 -17.32 -3.81
N GLY A 133 17.85 -16.10 -3.66
CA GLY A 133 16.58 -15.64 -4.19
C GLY A 133 15.80 -14.82 -3.16
N LYS A 134 14.57 -14.48 -3.51
CA LYS A 134 13.60 -13.90 -2.58
C LYS A 134 13.13 -14.94 -1.58
N ALA A 135 12.81 -14.45 -0.40
CA ALA A 135 12.37 -15.25 0.73
C ALA A 135 11.39 -14.45 1.57
N VAL A 136 10.58 -15.17 2.36
CA VAL A 136 9.71 -14.57 3.37
C VAL A 136 10.31 -14.81 4.75
N GLY A 137 10.62 -13.73 5.46
CA GLY A 137 10.96 -13.74 6.88
C GLY A 137 9.74 -13.56 7.77
N VAL A 138 9.86 -13.94 9.04
CA VAL A 138 8.88 -13.59 10.08
C VAL A 138 9.58 -13.02 11.30
N ALA A 139 9.16 -11.84 11.72
CA ALA A 139 9.63 -11.14 12.90
C ALA A 139 8.49 -10.96 13.90
N VAL A 140 8.83 -10.77 15.17
CA VAL A 140 7.87 -10.65 16.27
C VAL A 140 8.13 -9.39 17.10
N SER A 141 7.05 -8.79 17.62
CA SER A 141 7.10 -7.63 18.51
C SER A 141 6.00 -7.72 19.58
N ASP A 142 6.24 -7.11 20.74
CA ASP A 142 5.23 -6.90 21.78
C ASP A 142 4.34 -5.67 21.54
N SER A 143 4.70 -4.84 20.56
CA SER A 143 4.01 -3.59 20.17
C SER A 143 3.74 -3.56 18.67
N PRO A 144 2.62 -2.98 18.21
CA PRO A 144 2.34 -2.84 16.79
C PRO A 144 3.38 -1.97 16.07
N THR A 145 4.13 -1.11 16.79
CA THR A 145 5.12 -0.20 16.21
C THR A 145 6.55 -0.66 16.46
N GLY A 146 6.75 -1.94 16.80
CA GLY A 146 8.07 -2.50 17.07
C GLY A 146 8.65 -2.14 18.45
N PRO A 147 9.95 -2.41 18.66
CA PRO A 147 10.86 -2.99 17.67
C PRO A 147 10.48 -4.43 17.32
N PHE A 148 10.54 -4.77 16.03
CA PHE A 148 10.41 -6.15 15.58
C PHE A 148 11.77 -6.84 15.61
N VAL A 149 11.78 -8.12 15.97
CA VAL A 149 12.98 -8.96 16.00
C VAL A 149 12.74 -10.25 15.24
N ASP A 150 13.76 -10.76 14.53
CA ASP A 150 13.69 -12.05 13.83
C ASP A 150 13.20 -13.15 14.79
N ALA A 151 12.07 -13.78 14.46
CA ALA A 151 11.41 -14.76 15.30
C ALA A 151 11.95 -16.19 15.10
N ARG A 152 12.79 -16.42 14.07
CA ARG A 152 13.24 -17.76 13.67
C ARG A 152 14.76 -17.89 13.56
N GLY A 153 15.45 -16.83 13.14
CA GLY A 153 16.86 -16.90 12.74
C GLY A 153 17.08 -17.53 11.36
N THR A 154 16.01 -17.86 10.63
CA THR A 154 16.01 -18.43 9.27
C THR A 154 14.77 -17.98 8.49
N ALA A 155 14.82 -18.02 7.16
CA ALA A 155 13.68 -17.75 6.28
C ALA A 155 12.49 -18.68 6.53
N LEU A 156 11.28 -18.14 6.71
CA LEU A 156 10.04 -18.93 6.85
C LEU A 156 9.72 -19.65 5.55
N ILE A 157 9.83 -18.91 4.44
CA ILE A 157 9.79 -19.44 3.09
C ILE A 157 11.11 -19.09 2.41
N GLY A 158 11.82 -20.09 1.91
CA GLY A 158 13.03 -19.91 1.11
C GLY A 158 12.87 -20.52 -0.29
N ASN A 159 13.47 -19.87 -1.28
CA ASN A 159 13.27 -20.15 -2.70
C ASN A 159 13.62 -21.58 -3.10
N ASN A 160 14.71 -22.14 -2.55
CA ASN A 160 15.15 -23.50 -2.89
C ASN A 160 14.85 -24.51 -1.78
N THR A 161 14.38 -24.05 -0.62
CA THR A 161 14.21 -24.87 0.59
C THR A 161 12.76 -25.20 0.92
N THR A 162 11.83 -24.31 0.58
CA THR A 162 10.43 -24.42 1.02
C THR A 162 9.46 -24.59 -0.14
N THR A 163 9.62 -23.79 -1.19
CA THR A 163 8.62 -23.71 -2.26
C THR A 163 8.91 -24.73 -3.36
N PRO A 164 8.01 -25.69 -3.61
CA PRO A 164 8.22 -26.68 -4.65
C PRO A 164 8.03 -26.04 -6.03
N ASN A 165 9.07 -26.13 -6.88
CA ASN A 165 8.97 -25.81 -8.32
C ASN A 165 8.65 -24.33 -8.63
N GLY A 166 9.24 -23.40 -7.89
CA GLY A 166 9.37 -22.01 -8.33
C GLY A 166 10.31 -21.91 -9.55
N PRO A 167 9.85 -21.46 -10.74
CA PRO A 167 10.73 -21.29 -11.90
C PRO A 167 11.73 -20.13 -11.77
N HIS A 168 11.55 -19.21 -10.82
CA HIS A 168 12.34 -18.00 -10.70
C HIS A 168 12.90 -17.80 -9.29
N ALA A 169 13.84 -16.86 -9.17
CA ALA A 169 14.45 -16.49 -7.90
C ALA A 169 13.64 -15.40 -7.17
N TRP A 170 12.46 -15.02 -7.68
CA TRP A 170 11.59 -13.98 -7.12
C TRP A 170 10.17 -14.47 -6.87
N ASP A 171 9.95 -15.79 -6.92
CA ASP A 171 8.62 -16.36 -6.74
C ASP A 171 8.13 -16.24 -5.29
N ASP A 172 9.02 -16.19 -4.31
CA ASP A 172 8.71 -16.22 -2.89
C ASP A 172 8.67 -14.82 -2.25
N ILE A 173 7.68 -14.03 -2.65
CA ILE A 173 7.44 -12.65 -2.19
C ILE A 173 5.98 -12.42 -1.77
N ASP A 174 5.67 -11.22 -1.30
CA ASP A 174 4.32 -10.72 -1.06
C ASP A 174 3.46 -11.59 -0.12
N PRO A 175 3.91 -11.80 1.13
CA PRO A 175 3.17 -12.62 2.08
C PRO A 175 1.88 -11.93 2.53
N THR A 176 0.78 -12.68 2.54
CA THR A 176 -0.43 -12.36 3.30
C THR A 176 -0.76 -13.44 4.31
N ILE A 177 -1.19 -13.00 5.50
CA ILE A 177 -1.52 -13.84 6.64
C ILE A 177 -3.00 -13.64 7.02
N PHE A 178 -3.72 -14.74 7.13
CA PHE A 178 -5.11 -14.75 7.58
C PHE A 178 -5.30 -15.77 8.69
N ILE A 179 -5.91 -15.33 9.80
CA ILE A 179 -6.29 -16.21 10.91
C ILE A 179 -7.80 -16.40 10.82
N ASP A 180 -8.21 -17.64 10.52
CA ASP A 180 -9.62 -17.98 10.36
C ASP A 180 -10.34 -18.00 11.70
N THR A 181 -11.67 -17.99 11.62
CA THR A 181 -12.61 -18.04 12.75
C THR A 181 -12.45 -19.28 13.65
N ASP A 182 -11.84 -20.35 13.15
CA ASP A 182 -11.50 -21.55 13.93
C ASP A 182 -10.11 -21.47 14.61
N GLY A 183 -9.38 -20.38 14.40
CA GLY A 183 -8.01 -20.16 14.90
C GLY A 183 -6.90 -20.66 13.99
N THR A 184 -7.21 -21.30 12.86
CA THR A 184 -6.20 -21.74 11.88
C THR A 184 -5.59 -20.54 11.18
N ALA A 185 -4.26 -20.46 11.20
CA ALA A 185 -3.50 -19.46 10.46
C ALA A 185 -3.11 -19.98 9.07
N TRP A 186 -3.27 -19.13 8.06
CA TRP A 186 -2.95 -19.41 6.66
C TRP A 186 -2.01 -18.35 6.13
N LEU A 187 -0.89 -18.78 5.56
CA LEU A 187 0.03 -17.93 4.81
C LEU A 187 -0.22 -18.16 3.32
N VAL A 188 -0.44 -17.09 2.57
CA VAL A 188 -0.53 -17.07 1.11
C VAL A 188 0.52 -16.12 0.58
N TRP A 189 1.20 -16.45 -0.51
CA TRP A 189 2.27 -15.62 -1.06
C TRP A 189 2.51 -15.91 -2.54
N GLY A 190 3.33 -15.08 -3.16
CA GLY A 190 4.12 -15.46 -4.33
C GLY A 190 3.88 -14.63 -5.58
N ASN A 191 4.89 -14.65 -6.46
CA ASN A 191 4.85 -14.04 -7.79
C ASN A 191 4.71 -15.12 -8.87
N GLY A 192 3.84 -14.88 -9.87
CA GLY A 192 3.51 -15.80 -10.96
C GLY A 192 2.66 -17.01 -10.54
N LYS A 193 2.87 -17.53 -9.33
CA LYS A 193 2.01 -18.54 -8.68
C LYS A 193 1.56 -18.03 -7.31
N CYS A 194 0.31 -18.29 -6.97
CA CYS A 194 -0.26 -17.99 -5.67
C CYS A 194 -0.15 -19.22 -4.76
N TYR A 195 0.88 -19.29 -3.93
CA TYR A 195 1.10 -20.40 -3.00
C TYR A 195 0.27 -20.23 -1.72
N VAL A 196 -0.03 -21.35 -1.07
CA VAL A 196 -0.76 -21.38 0.21
C VAL A 196 -0.22 -22.48 1.13
N ALA A 197 -0.09 -22.17 2.41
CA ALA A 197 0.21 -23.14 3.46
C ALA A 197 -0.50 -22.77 4.76
N LYS A 198 -0.76 -23.77 5.61
CA LYS A 198 -1.15 -23.50 7.01
C LYS A 198 0.09 -23.14 7.82
N LEU A 199 -0.10 -22.37 8.86
CA LEU A 199 0.89 -22.16 9.91
C LEU A 199 0.51 -22.93 11.17
N LYS A 200 1.52 -23.43 11.88
CA LYS A 200 1.36 -23.93 13.25
C LYS A 200 0.88 -22.79 14.16
N PRO A 201 0.27 -23.10 15.32
CA PRO A 201 -0.21 -22.10 16.27
C PRO A 201 0.85 -21.10 16.78
N ASN A 202 2.14 -21.41 16.64
CA ASN A 202 3.23 -20.51 17.02
C ASN A 202 3.51 -19.40 15.99
N MET A 203 2.82 -19.40 14.84
CA MET A 203 2.90 -18.40 13.76
C MET A 203 4.26 -18.32 13.03
N ILE A 204 5.16 -19.27 13.28
CA ILE A 204 6.54 -19.22 12.77
C ILE A 204 6.98 -20.53 12.10
N GLU A 205 6.07 -21.47 11.90
CA GLU A 205 6.34 -22.74 11.23
C GLU A 205 5.17 -23.09 10.32
N LEU A 206 5.47 -23.67 9.15
CA LEU A 206 4.44 -24.27 8.30
C LEU A 206 3.86 -25.52 8.97
N ASP A 207 2.57 -25.77 8.71
CA ASP A 207 1.85 -26.96 9.14
C ASP A 207 1.33 -27.74 7.92
N GLY A 208 2.18 -28.60 7.37
CA GLY A 208 1.87 -29.43 6.21
C GLY A 208 2.44 -28.90 4.90
N ASP A 209 1.87 -29.39 3.80
CA ASP A 209 2.39 -29.15 2.44
C ASP A 209 1.99 -27.78 1.90
N VAL A 210 2.83 -27.26 0.99
CA VAL A 210 2.54 -26.05 0.21
C VAL A 210 1.65 -26.42 -0.98
N GLY A 211 0.49 -25.76 -1.06
CA GLY A 211 -0.42 -25.82 -2.21
C GLY A 211 -0.35 -24.57 -3.08
N THR A 212 -1.21 -24.52 -4.10
CA THR A 212 -1.36 -23.34 -4.98
C THR A 212 -2.82 -23.05 -5.27
N PHE A 213 -3.17 -21.78 -5.43
CA PHE A 213 -4.42 -21.34 -6.02
C PHE A 213 -4.22 -20.98 -7.49
N ASP A 214 -5.16 -21.44 -8.33
CA ASP A 214 -5.24 -21.03 -9.73
C ASP A 214 -6.18 -19.83 -9.85
N LEU A 215 -5.63 -18.71 -10.31
CA LEU A 215 -6.30 -17.41 -10.34
C LEU A 215 -6.04 -16.76 -11.72
N PRO A 216 -7.09 -16.27 -12.41
CA PRO A 216 -6.92 -15.62 -13.70
C PRO A 216 -5.98 -14.42 -13.62
N ASP A 217 -5.00 -14.40 -14.53
CA ASP A 217 -4.03 -13.32 -14.72
C ASP A 217 -3.27 -12.90 -13.45
N TYR A 218 -3.14 -13.79 -12.47
CA TYR A 218 -2.40 -13.55 -11.23
C TYR A 218 -0.95 -13.14 -11.51
N VAL A 219 -0.51 -12.08 -10.84
CA VAL A 219 0.89 -11.63 -10.82
C VAL A 219 1.44 -11.83 -9.42
N GLU A 220 0.95 -11.08 -8.43
CA GLU A 220 1.52 -11.03 -7.08
C GLU A 220 0.58 -10.33 -6.09
N GLY A 221 1.10 -9.87 -4.93
CA GLY A 221 0.37 -9.05 -3.96
C GLY A 221 -0.94 -9.64 -3.46
N PRO A 222 -1.02 -10.92 -3.03
CA PRO A 222 -2.25 -11.49 -2.50
C PRO A 222 -2.66 -10.77 -1.21
N TRP A 223 -3.97 -10.60 -0.99
CA TRP A 223 -4.55 -10.07 0.23
C TRP A 223 -5.82 -10.84 0.59
N LEU A 224 -5.84 -11.41 1.79
CA LEU A 224 -6.97 -12.17 2.30
C LEU A 224 -7.83 -11.36 3.28
N HIS A 225 -9.14 -11.43 3.12
CA HIS A 225 -10.09 -11.03 4.15
C HIS A 225 -11.37 -11.88 4.09
N LYS A 226 -12.16 -11.84 5.16
CA LYS A 226 -13.45 -12.55 5.26
C LYS A 226 -14.55 -11.54 5.58
N ARG A 227 -15.71 -11.70 4.95
CA ARG A 227 -16.92 -10.93 5.25
C ARG A 227 -18.14 -11.85 5.18
N GLY A 228 -18.78 -12.07 6.34
CA GLY A 228 -19.83 -13.07 6.47
C GLY A 228 -19.29 -14.48 6.15
N GLU A 229 -20.00 -15.20 5.29
CA GLU A 229 -19.66 -16.56 4.87
C GLU A 229 -18.67 -16.63 3.68
N LEU A 230 -18.17 -15.47 3.21
CA LEU A 230 -17.27 -15.39 2.07
C LEU A 230 -15.85 -15.00 2.49
N TYR A 231 -14.90 -15.77 1.97
CA TYR A 231 -13.50 -15.41 1.89
C TYR A 231 -13.26 -14.68 0.58
N TYR A 232 -12.37 -13.70 0.63
CA TYR A 232 -11.96 -12.87 -0.49
C TYR A 232 -10.45 -12.96 -0.62
N LEU A 233 -10.00 -13.29 -1.83
CA LEU A 233 -8.60 -13.23 -2.22
C LEU A 233 -8.45 -12.16 -3.28
N THR A 234 -7.93 -11.01 -2.87
CA THR A 234 -7.61 -9.88 -3.73
C THR A 234 -6.14 -9.98 -4.14
N TYR A 235 -5.78 -9.61 -5.36
CA TYR A 235 -4.42 -9.77 -5.87
C TYR A 235 -4.11 -8.78 -6.99
N ALA A 236 -2.82 -8.54 -7.23
CA ALA A 236 -2.36 -7.82 -8.41
C ALA A 236 -2.47 -8.75 -9.64
N GLY A 237 -3.25 -8.33 -10.64
CA GLY A 237 -3.44 -9.04 -11.89
C GLY A 237 -2.87 -8.28 -13.09
N MET A 238 -2.48 -8.96 -14.16
CA MET A 238 -1.86 -8.31 -15.32
C MET A 238 -2.90 -7.73 -16.30
N ASP A 239 -2.89 -6.42 -16.51
CA ASP A 239 -3.52 -5.79 -17.68
C ASP A 239 -2.56 -5.94 -18.88
N LYS A 240 -2.83 -6.95 -19.73
CA LYS A 240 -1.96 -7.29 -20.88
C LYS A 240 -1.88 -6.19 -21.94
N GLU A 241 -2.91 -5.35 -22.05
CA GLU A 241 -2.93 -4.27 -23.04
C GLU A 241 -2.07 -3.10 -22.58
N LYS A 242 -2.08 -2.81 -21.28
CA LYS A 242 -1.32 -1.71 -20.70
C LYS A 242 0.07 -2.09 -20.20
N HIS A 243 0.36 -3.40 -20.11
CA HIS A 243 1.59 -3.93 -19.53
C HIS A 243 1.82 -3.41 -18.10
N ALA A 244 0.75 -3.38 -17.29
CA ALA A 244 0.77 -2.91 -15.91
C ALA A 244 -0.25 -3.69 -15.07
N GLU A 245 -0.02 -3.76 -13.77
CA GLU A 245 -0.90 -4.45 -12.85
C GLU A 245 -2.22 -3.68 -12.60
N ASN A 246 -3.28 -4.43 -12.32
CA ASN A 246 -4.56 -3.98 -11.81
C ASN A 246 -4.85 -4.71 -10.48
N ILE A 247 -5.88 -4.31 -9.73
CA ILE A 247 -6.34 -5.07 -8.56
C ILE A 247 -7.57 -5.87 -8.94
N ALA A 248 -7.45 -7.19 -8.88
CA ALA A 248 -8.53 -8.14 -9.12
C ALA A 248 -8.87 -8.93 -7.86
N TYR A 249 -9.99 -9.68 -7.88
CA TYR A 249 -10.33 -10.53 -6.75
C TYR A 249 -11.14 -11.77 -7.13
N ALA A 250 -11.05 -12.77 -6.26
CA ALA A 250 -11.87 -13.96 -6.25
C ALA A 250 -12.52 -14.17 -4.87
N THR A 251 -13.60 -14.95 -4.85
CA THR A 251 -14.30 -15.32 -3.60
C THR A 251 -14.42 -16.82 -3.44
N SER A 252 -14.46 -17.30 -2.20
CA SER A 252 -14.78 -18.70 -1.88
C SER A 252 -15.59 -18.80 -0.59
N HIS A 253 -16.24 -19.94 -0.39
CA HIS A 253 -16.86 -20.31 0.90
C HIS A 253 -15.90 -21.08 1.82
N ALA A 254 -14.68 -21.39 1.35
CA ALA A 254 -13.62 -21.96 2.15
C ALA A 254 -12.29 -21.29 1.81
N ILE A 255 -11.43 -21.08 2.80
CA ILE A 255 -10.09 -20.50 2.60
C ILE A 255 -9.22 -21.33 1.64
N THR A 256 -9.48 -22.64 1.53
CA THR A 256 -8.81 -23.56 0.61
C THR A 256 -9.38 -23.53 -0.82
N GLY A 257 -10.36 -22.67 -1.11
CA GLY A 257 -11.07 -22.66 -2.37
C GLY A 257 -12.14 -23.75 -2.49
N PRO A 258 -12.69 -23.97 -3.71
CA PRO A 258 -12.28 -23.35 -4.97
C PRO A 258 -12.58 -21.84 -5.00
N TRP A 259 -11.72 -21.08 -5.67
CA TRP A 259 -11.84 -19.63 -5.82
C TRP A 259 -12.59 -19.28 -7.11
N THR A 260 -13.61 -18.43 -7.00
CA THR A 260 -14.38 -17.93 -8.14
C THR A 260 -13.97 -16.48 -8.42
N TYR A 261 -13.37 -16.22 -9.59
CA TYR A 261 -13.02 -14.87 -10.04
C TYR A 261 -14.26 -13.96 -10.11
N ARG A 262 -14.11 -12.70 -9.67
CA ARG A 262 -15.21 -11.73 -9.58
C ARG A 262 -14.95 -10.41 -10.32
N GLY A 263 -13.84 -10.29 -11.04
CA GLY A 263 -13.50 -9.08 -11.80
C GLY A 263 -12.49 -8.18 -11.09
N LEU A 264 -12.38 -6.96 -11.61
CA LEU A 264 -11.49 -5.93 -11.09
C LEU A 264 -12.13 -5.15 -9.94
N ILE A 265 -11.36 -4.88 -8.89
CA ILE A 265 -11.67 -3.86 -7.90
C ILE A 265 -11.28 -2.49 -8.46
N THR A 266 -10.06 -2.36 -9.00
CA THR A 266 -9.61 -1.11 -9.65
C THR A 266 -8.58 -1.37 -10.75
N GLY A 267 -8.39 -0.37 -11.62
CA GLY A 267 -7.46 -0.45 -12.75
C GLY A 267 -6.01 -0.17 -12.38
N THR A 268 -5.20 0.07 -13.41
CA THR A 268 -3.76 0.33 -13.29
C THR A 268 -3.44 1.58 -12.48
N ALA A 269 -2.36 1.55 -11.71
CA ALA A 269 -1.86 2.70 -10.96
C ALA A 269 -1.25 3.76 -11.89
N GLN A 270 -1.44 5.04 -11.54
CA GLN A 270 -0.78 6.12 -12.26
C GLN A 270 0.72 6.15 -11.97
N ASN A 271 1.54 6.25 -13.02
CA ASN A 271 3.02 6.34 -12.98
C ASN A 271 3.74 5.15 -12.30
N SER A 272 3.05 4.05 -12.03
CA SER A 272 3.59 2.82 -11.44
C SER A 272 3.08 1.63 -12.24
N PHE A 273 3.97 0.70 -12.59
CA PHE A 273 3.51 -0.54 -13.22
C PHE A 273 2.97 -1.55 -12.20
N THR A 274 3.34 -1.40 -10.91
CA THR A 274 2.83 -2.22 -9.81
C THR A 274 1.63 -1.57 -9.14
N ILE A 275 0.73 -2.38 -8.56
CA ILE A 275 -0.33 -1.93 -7.65
C ILE A 275 -0.70 -3.05 -6.67
N HIS A 276 -0.47 -2.83 -5.37
CA HIS A 276 -0.70 -3.86 -4.35
C HIS A 276 -1.87 -3.52 -3.42
N PRO A 277 -2.77 -4.49 -3.11
CA PRO A 277 -3.95 -4.26 -2.28
C PRO A 277 -3.68 -4.40 -0.78
N GLY A 278 -4.36 -3.57 0.01
CA GLY A 278 -4.61 -3.79 1.44
C GLY A 278 -6.06 -3.46 1.78
N ILE A 279 -6.81 -4.38 2.38
CA ILE A 279 -8.25 -4.20 2.67
C ILE A 279 -8.55 -4.46 4.14
N ILE A 280 -9.18 -3.49 4.80
CA ILE A 280 -9.68 -3.60 6.18
C ILE A 280 -11.08 -3.01 6.33
N GLU A 281 -11.77 -3.48 7.36
CA GLU A 281 -12.93 -2.80 7.94
C GLU A 281 -12.51 -2.00 9.16
N PHE A 282 -12.86 -0.72 9.21
CA PHE A 282 -12.65 0.13 10.37
C PHE A 282 -13.88 0.99 10.61
N LYS A 283 -14.40 1.00 11.85
CA LYS A 283 -15.60 1.76 12.24
C LYS A 283 -16.80 1.53 11.29
N ASN A 284 -17.04 0.27 10.93
CA ASN A 284 -18.12 -0.20 10.03
C ASN A 284 -18.02 0.31 8.58
N GLN A 285 -16.83 0.72 8.14
CA GLN A 285 -16.56 1.10 6.76
C GLN A 285 -15.38 0.28 6.25
N TRP A 286 -15.48 -0.21 5.02
CA TRP A 286 -14.42 -0.91 4.33
C TRP A 286 -13.57 0.03 3.51
N TYR A 287 -12.28 -0.27 3.42
CA TYR A 287 -11.30 0.58 2.77
C TYR A 287 -10.38 -0.25 1.88
N LEU A 288 -10.00 0.32 0.73
CA LEU A 288 -8.94 -0.18 -0.11
C LEU A 288 -7.73 0.74 0.02
N PHE A 289 -6.65 0.19 0.53
CA PHE A 289 -5.31 0.73 0.44
C PHE A 289 -4.64 0.19 -0.82
N TYR A 290 -3.88 1.04 -1.47
CA TYR A 290 -3.07 0.71 -2.64
C TYR A 290 -1.94 1.72 -2.79
N HIS A 291 -1.07 1.56 -3.79
CA HIS A 291 -0.08 2.59 -4.12
C HIS A 291 -0.22 3.09 -5.57
N LYS A 292 0.18 4.34 -5.79
CA LYS A 292 0.45 4.92 -7.12
C LYS A 292 1.80 5.64 -7.06
N ALA A 293 2.21 6.38 -8.10
CA ALA A 293 3.47 7.13 -8.07
C ALA A 293 3.29 8.59 -8.52
N THR A 294 2.46 9.32 -7.79
CA THR A 294 2.11 10.72 -8.12
C THR A 294 2.66 11.75 -7.14
N LEU A 295 3.23 11.31 -6.02
CA LEU A 295 3.83 12.22 -5.04
C LEU A 295 5.07 12.89 -5.65
N THR A 296 5.24 14.20 -5.43
CA THR A 296 6.52 14.87 -5.62
C THR A 296 7.06 15.23 -4.24
N LEU A 297 8.26 14.75 -3.92
CA LEU A 297 8.89 14.95 -2.61
C LEU A 297 10.34 15.39 -2.83
N ASN A 298 10.74 16.48 -2.18
CA ASN A 298 12.11 17.02 -2.22
C ASN A 298 12.67 17.25 -3.65
N GLY A 299 11.79 17.61 -4.59
CA GLY A 299 12.15 17.85 -5.99
C GLY A 299 12.22 16.58 -6.86
N GLU A 300 11.97 15.40 -6.29
CA GLU A 300 11.83 14.16 -7.04
C GLU A 300 10.36 13.87 -7.34
N ALA A 301 10.05 13.61 -8.61
CA ALA A 301 8.74 13.19 -9.05
C ALA A 301 8.54 11.68 -8.83
N GLY A 302 7.32 11.30 -8.51
CA GLY A 302 6.90 9.91 -8.40
C GLY A 302 7.13 9.16 -9.72
N ALA A 303 7.62 7.94 -9.57
CA ALA A 303 7.84 6.98 -10.64
C ALA A 303 7.76 5.57 -10.04
N THR A 304 7.81 4.54 -10.88
CA THR A 304 8.10 3.18 -10.42
C THR A 304 9.39 3.19 -9.58
N GLY A 305 9.31 2.79 -8.30
CA GLY A 305 10.40 2.91 -7.30
C GLY A 305 10.35 4.16 -6.40
N ARG A 306 9.39 5.06 -6.64
CA ARG A 306 9.04 6.23 -5.81
C ARG A 306 7.52 6.32 -5.69
N ARG A 307 6.94 5.28 -5.10
CA ARG A 307 5.49 5.13 -4.96
C ARG A 307 4.96 5.93 -3.75
N CYS A 308 3.65 6.04 -3.66
CA CYS A 308 2.95 6.67 -2.56
C CYS A 308 1.65 5.94 -2.28
N VAL A 309 1.40 5.65 -1.00
CA VAL A 309 0.19 4.97 -0.56
C VAL A 309 -1.02 5.88 -0.65
N CYS A 310 -2.10 5.29 -1.15
CA CYS A 310 -3.42 5.87 -1.32
C CYS A 310 -4.48 5.02 -0.62
N LEU A 311 -5.63 5.63 -0.39
CA LEU A 311 -6.75 5.07 0.34
C LEU A 311 -8.06 5.58 -0.27
N ASP A 312 -8.96 4.66 -0.59
CA ASP A 312 -10.32 4.98 -1.00
C ASP A 312 -11.33 4.06 -0.30
N TYR A 313 -12.58 4.50 -0.23
CA TYR A 313 -13.66 3.68 0.34
C TYR A 313 -13.98 2.48 -0.55
N LEU A 314 -14.21 1.33 0.08
CA LEU A 314 -14.65 0.10 -0.57
C LEU A 314 -16.08 -0.23 -0.14
N TYR A 315 -16.90 -0.71 -1.08
CA TYR A 315 -18.30 -1.06 -0.83
C TYR A 315 -18.62 -2.43 -1.41
N TYR A 316 -19.49 -3.18 -0.72
CA TYR A 316 -20.00 -4.46 -1.19
C TYR A 316 -21.45 -4.31 -1.66
N ASN A 317 -21.79 -5.03 -2.72
CA ASN A 317 -23.16 -5.28 -3.12
C ASN A 317 -23.83 -6.28 -2.16
N PRO A 318 -25.17 -6.36 -2.16
CA PRO A 318 -25.91 -7.30 -1.32
C PRO A 318 -25.54 -8.78 -1.54
N ASP A 319 -25.07 -9.14 -2.74
CA ASP A 319 -24.64 -10.50 -3.09
C ASP A 319 -23.19 -10.82 -2.66
N GLY A 320 -22.51 -9.87 -2.01
CA GLY A 320 -21.13 -10.01 -1.56
C GLY A 320 -20.08 -9.63 -2.60
N THR A 321 -20.43 -9.23 -3.82
CA THR A 321 -19.46 -8.69 -4.78
C THR A 321 -18.99 -7.30 -4.37
N ILE A 322 -17.75 -6.93 -4.72
CA ILE A 322 -17.15 -5.62 -4.47
C ILE A 322 -17.54 -4.66 -5.61
N GLN A 323 -17.98 -3.45 -5.27
CA GLN A 323 -18.17 -2.38 -6.24
C GLN A 323 -16.80 -1.85 -6.72
N PRO A 324 -16.64 -1.53 -8.02
CA PRO A 324 -15.40 -0.93 -8.52
C PRO A 324 -15.01 0.32 -7.72
N VAL A 325 -13.75 0.38 -7.31
CA VAL A 325 -13.16 1.50 -6.58
C VAL A 325 -12.50 2.45 -7.58
N VAL A 326 -12.91 3.72 -7.51
CA VAL A 326 -12.31 4.80 -8.29
C VAL A 326 -11.13 5.34 -7.50
N GLN A 327 -9.93 5.24 -8.07
CA GLN A 327 -8.72 5.87 -7.52
C GLN A 327 -8.90 7.40 -7.56
N SER A 328 -9.05 8.03 -6.40
CA SER A 328 -9.39 9.46 -6.33
C SER A 328 -8.27 10.30 -5.72
N GLU A 329 -8.17 11.58 -6.08
CA GLU A 329 -7.30 12.52 -5.34
C GLU A 329 -7.92 12.92 -3.99
N ALA A 330 -9.25 12.87 -3.89
CA ALA A 330 -9.95 13.22 -2.67
C ALA A 330 -9.79 12.17 -1.56
N GLY A 331 -9.52 10.90 -1.91
CA GLY A 331 -9.46 9.79 -0.97
C GLY A 331 -10.64 9.77 -0.01
N VAL A 332 -10.34 9.73 1.28
CA VAL A 332 -11.32 9.76 2.37
C VAL A 332 -11.53 11.15 2.99
N SER A 333 -11.01 12.21 2.34
CA SER A 333 -11.32 13.59 2.76
C SER A 333 -12.82 13.91 2.63
N LEU A 334 -13.48 13.29 1.66
CA LEU A 334 -14.93 13.30 1.49
C LEU A 334 -15.61 12.24 2.36
N PRO A 335 -16.86 12.45 2.80
CA PRO A 335 -17.59 11.45 3.57
C PRO A 335 -17.86 10.18 2.73
N PRO A 336 -17.99 9.01 3.37
CA PRO A 336 -18.42 7.80 2.68
C PRO A 336 -19.82 7.99 2.07
N LYS A 337 -20.16 7.16 1.08
CA LYS A 337 -21.51 7.11 0.52
C LYS A 337 -22.50 6.76 1.63
N ALA A 338 -23.69 7.37 1.60
CA ALA A 338 -24.79 6.86 2.39
C ALA A 338 -25.17 5.48 1.85
N LEU A 339 -25.11 4.47 2.72
CA LEU A 339 -25.46 3.08 2.42
C LEU A 339 -26.96 2.85 2.53
#